data_AF-A0A1T4R9L7-F1
#
_entry.id   AF-A0A1T4R9L7-F1
#
_cell.length_a   1.000
_cell.length_b   1.000
_cell.length_c   1.000
_cell.angle_alpha   90.00
_cell.angle_beta   90.00
_cell.angle_gamma   90.00
#
_symmetry.space_group_name_H-M   'P 1'
#
loop_
_entity.id
_entity.type
_entity.pdbx_description
1 polymer ?
#
loop_
_entity_poly.entity_id
_entity_poly.type
_entity_poly.pdbx_seq_one_letter_code
_entity_poly.pdbx_strand_id
1 'polypeptide(L)'
;MATIRADRRRTKAGVFVGTLLGAFLLAGAAFAQSGDGRQQGWKLEPNVEPPSYAVIEPVKTNLNIEALVLTCEQAGDRRVLQFQLYVSPPGPLLPAGSNPRELRADPSAQMQIDGRVYPISLFFAEDYVVLADAVADRVPLVSDRLLDGVQDGKTMILRFDLVAKDRGGHRSFDGEATIDLKAAPGGSAVAAVRHCVDPVAKPSARSAWPPHPSGNVSG
;
A
#
# COMPACT_ATOMS: atom_id res chain seq x y z
N MET A 1 -21.89 37.48 -31.21
CA MET A 1 -23.09 37.25 -30.37
C MET A 1 -24.00 36.30 -31.14
N ALA A 2 -23.95 35.01 -30.82
CA ALA A 2 -24.75 33.97 -31.48
C ALA A 2 -25.19 32.96 -30.41
N THR A 3 -26.50 32.90 -30.19
CA THR A 3 -27.17 32.08 -29.18
C THR A 3 -27.57 30.75 -29.82
N ILE A 4 -26.96 29.64 -29.39
CA ILE A 4 -27.40 28.29 -29.81
C ILE A 4 -28.38 27.76 -28.78
N ARG A 5 -29.63 27.62 -29.23
CA ARG A 5 -30.78 27.08 -28.50
C ARG A 5 -30.65 25.55 -28.42
N ALA A 6 -30.75 25.00 -27.22
CA ALA A 6 -30.84 23.57 -26.97
C ALA A 6 -32.24 23.05 -27.37
N ASP A 7 -32.30 22.05 -28.26
CA ASP A 7 -33.51 21.26 -28.53
C ASP A 7 -33.33 19.88 -27.90
N ARG A 8 -34.04 19.64 -26.80
CA ARG A 8 -34.01 18.39 -26.02
C ARG A 8 -35.22 17.56 -26.41
N ARG A 9 -35.08 16.72 -27.45
CA ARG A 9 -36.13 15.77 -27.82
C ARG A 9 -36.19 14.62 -26.82
N ARG A 10 -37.35 14.53 -26.17
CA ARG A 10 -37.82 13.36 -25.41
C ARG A 10 -38.11 12.21 -26.39
N THR A 11 -37.59 11.03 -26.10
CA THR A 11 -38.18 9.77 -26.58
C THR A 11 -38.44 8.89 -25.37
N LYS A 12 -39.71 8.49 -25.22
CA LYS A 12 -40.22 7.68 -24.13
C LYS A 12 -40.15 6.19 -24.48
N ALA A 13 -40.04 5.40 -23.41
CA ALA A 13 -40.61 4.08 -23.20
C ALA A 13 -39.99 2.87 -23.91
N GLY A 14 -39.46 1.97 -23.08
CA GLY A 14 -39.21 0.56 -23.38
C GLY A 14 -39.04 -0.17 -22.05
N VAL A 15 -40.17 -0.54 -21.44
CA VAL A 15 -40.23 -1.41 -20.25
C VAL A 15 -39.87 -2.83 -20.71
N PHE A 16 -38.82 -3.42 -20.15
CA PHE A 16 -38.60 -4.86 -20.18
C PHE A 16 -38.60 -5.40 -18.75
N VAL A 17 -39.67 -6.15 -18.48
CA VAL A 17 -39.86 -7.01 -17.31
C VAL A 17 -39.04 -8.28 -17.53
N GLY A 18 -38.25 -8.70 -16.55
CA GLY A 18 -37.51 -9.96 -16.63
C GLY A 18 -36.54 -10.23 -15.48
N THR A 19 -37.09 -10.77 -14.38
CA THR A 19 -36.55 -11.92 -13.62
C THR A 19 -35.14 -11.83 -12.99
N LEU A 20 -35.10 -11.62 -11.67
CA LEU A 20 -34.60 -12.57 -10.64
C LEU A 20 -34.35 -11.81 -9.33
N LEU A 21 -35.30 -11.91 -8.40
CA LEU A 21 -35.10 -11.57 -6.98
C LEU A 21 -34.10 -12.60 -6.41
N GLY A 22 -32.81 -12.31 -6.51
CA GLY A 22 -31.76 -12.97 -5.73
C GLY A 22 -31.59 -12.22 -4.42
N ALA A 23 -32.14 -12.77 -3.34
CA ALA A 23 -31.90 -12.31 -1.98
C ALA A 23 -30.42 -12.49 -1.63
N PHE A 24 -29.62 -11.42 -1.78
CA PHE A 24 -28.35 -11.33 -1.08
C PHE A 24 -28.66 -11.02 0.38
N LEU A 25 -28.73 -12.10 1.17
CA LEU A 25 -28.54 -12.03 2.62
C LEU A 25 -27.24 -11.28 2.86
N LEU A 26 -27.39 -10.03 3.28
CA LEU A 26 -26.34 -9.24 3.92
C LEU A 26 -25.85 -10.05 5.11
N ALA A 27 -24.77 -10.81 4.91
CA ALA A 27 -23.91 -11.21 6.00
C ALA A 27 -23.25 -9.93 6.52
N GLY A 28 -24.02 -9.16 7.29
CA GLY A 28 -23.51 -8.15 8.18
C GLY A 28 -22.66 -8.87 9.21
N ALA A 29 -21.39 -9.10 8.89
CA ALA A 29 -20.37 -9.29 9.89
C ALA A 29 -20.30 -7.96 10.66
N ALA A 30 -21.09 -7.87 11.72
CA ALA A 30 -20.95 -6.87 12.74
C ALA A 30 -19.53 -7.00 13.31
N PHE A 31 -18.61 -6.16 12.85
CA PHE A 31 -17.36 -5.90 13.55
C PHE A 31 -17.67 -5.05 14.78
N ALA A 32 -18.35 -5.66 15.74
CA ALA A 32 -18.39 -5.18 17.11
C ALA A 32 -17.31 -5.95 17.88
N GLN A 33 -16.06 -5.51 17.75
CA GLN A 33 -15.04 -5.79 18.76
C GLN A 33 -14.74 -4.49 19.48
N SER A 34 -15.48 -4.30 20.57
CA SER A 34 -15.15 -3.37 21.63
C SER A 34 -13.88 -3.82 22.34
N GLY A 35 -12.81 -3.10 22.06
CA GLY A 35 -11.61 -2.97 22.86
C GLY A 35 -10.88 -1.74 22.33
N ASP A 36 -10.20 -0.98 23.18
CA ASP A 36 -9.28 0.11 22.77
C ASP A 36 -8.05 -0.41 21.98
N GLY A 37 -8.22 -1.49 21.21
CA GLY A 37 -7.20 -2.33 20.63
C GLY A 37 -6.71 -1.79 19.29
N ARG A 38 -5.80 -0.80 19.35
CA ARG A 38 -4.85 -0.59 18.25
C ARG A 38 -4.22 -1.93 17.91
N GLN A 39 -4.29 -2.30 16.64
CA GLN A 39 -3.79 -3.59 16.19
C GLN A 39 -2.27 -3.55 16.19
N GLN A 40 -1.66 -4.39 17.01
CA GLN A 40 -0.21 -4.44 17.13
C GLN A 40 0.33 -5.44 16.11
N GLY A 41 1.14 -4.95 15.17
CA GLY A 41 1.89 -5.79 14.22
C GLY A 41 1.33 -5.79 12.80
N TRP A 42 2.04 -6.49 11.92
CA TRP A 42 1.70 -6.58 10.50
C TRP A 42 0.44 -7.38 10.25
N LYS A 43 -0.32 -7.00 9.23
CA LYS A 43 -1.50 -7.72 8.76
C LYS A 43 -1.37 -8.02 7.30
N LEU A 44 -1.25 -9.30 6.99
CA LEU A 44 -1.17 -9.77 5.61
C LEU A 44 -2.51 -9.64 4.90
N GLU A 45 -2.43 -9.51 3.58
CA GLU A 45 -3.56 -9.73 2.68
C GLU A 45 -4.23 -11.10 2.98
N PRO A 46 -5.54 -11.13 3.25
CA PRO A 46 -6.22 -12.37 3.60
C PRO A 46 -6.44 -13.25 2.36
N ASN A 47 -6.13 -14.55 2.49
CA ASN A 47 -6.41 -15.59 1.50
C ASN A 47 -5.67 -15.44 0.15
N VAL A 48 -4.51 -14.77 0.14
CA VAL A 48 -3.66 -14.62 -1.06
C VAL A 48 -2.25 -15.14 -0.77
N GLU A 49 -1.71 -15.96 -1.66
CA GLU A 49 -0.37 -16.57 -1.54
C GLU A 49 0.39 -16.50 -2.89
N PRO A 50 1.54 -15.80 -2.97
CA PRO A 50 2.09 -14.94 -1.93
C PRO A 50 1.23 -13.67 -1.74
N PRO A 51 1.12 -13.12 -0.52
CA PRO A 51 0.37 -11.89 -0.27
C PRO A 51 1.00 -10.71 -1.03
N SER A 52 0.16 -9.86 -1.61
CA SER A 52 0.60 -8.66 -2.33
C SER A 52 0.84 -7.47 -1.41
N TYR A 53 0.31 -7.48 -0.18
CA TYR A 53 0.56 -6.41 0.79
C TYR A 53 0.54 -6.88 2.24
N ALA A 54 1.13 -6.04 3.10
CA ALA A 54 1.02 -6.10 4.55
C ALA A 54 0.78 -4.70 5.13
N VAL A 55 -0.11 -4.58 6.12
CA VAL A 55 -0.50 -3.31 6.76
C VAL A 55 -0.02 -3.29 8.21
N ILE A 56 0.50 -2.15 8.69
CA ILE A 56 0.82 -1.94 10.11
C ILE A 56 0.42 -0.53 10.55
N GLU A 57 -0.16 -0.42 11.74
CA GLU A 57 -0.51 0.86 12.36
C GLU A 57 0.66 1.37 13.22
N PRO A 58 0.93 2.69 13.26
CA PRO A 58 1.85 3.25 14.24
C PRO A 58 1.36 2.96 15.66
N VAL A 59 2.27 2.64 16.58
CA VAL A 59 1.95 2.54 18.02
C VAL A 59 1.90 3.91 18.69
N LYS A 60 2.60 4.89 18.11
CA LYS A 60 2.63 6.28 18.54
C LYS A 60 2.87 7.16 17.33
N THR A 61 2.17 8.28 17.22
CA THR A 61 2.38 9.24 16.14
C THR A 61 1.89 10.62 16.58
N ASN A 62 2.57 11.68 16.14
CA ASN A 62 2.04 13.05 16.18
C ASN A 62 1.55 13.51 14.80
N LEU A 63 1.47 12.62 13.82
CA LEU A 63 1.02 12.87 12.45
C LEU A 63 -0.39 12.30 12.23
N ASN A 64 -1.09 12.81 11.23
CA ASN A 64 -2.33 12.24 10.71
C ASN A 64 -2.12 10.95 9.89
N ILE A 65 -1.36 9.99 10.41
CA ILE A 65 -1.09 8.70 9.75
C ILE A 65 -2.04 7.64 10.30
N GLU A 66 -2.68 6.88 9.41
CA GLU A 66 -3.51 5.73 9.77
C GLU A 66 -2.69 4.44 9.72
N ALA A 67 -1.98 4.22 8.61
CA ALA A 67 -1.25 2.98 8.40
C ALA A 67 -0.01 3.17 7.52
N LEU A 68 0.96 2.29 7.72
CA LEU A 68 2.03 2.02 6.78
C LEU A 68 1.73 0.68 6.09
N VAL A 69 1.77 0.67 4.77
CA VAL A 69 1.54 -0.52 3.95
C VAL A 69 2.82 -0.86 3.21
N LEU A 70 3.31 -2.08 3.35
CA LEU A 70 4.28 -2.67 2.42
C LEU A 70 3.47 -3.32 1.29
N THR A 71 3.56 -2.78 0.08
CA THR A 71 2.83 -3.28 -1.09
C THR A 71 3.79 -3.77 -2.18
N CYS A 72 3.32 -4.72 -2.95
CA CYS A 72 3.93 -5.24 -4.16
C CYS A 72 3.19 -4.70 -5.38
N GLU A 73 3.85 -3.82 -6.14
CA GLU A 73 3.26 -3.11 -7.27
C GLU A 73 3.83 -3.60 -8.60
N GLN A 74 3.01 -3.58 -9.65
CA GLN A 74 3.47 -3.83 -11.01
C GLN A 74 4.11 -2.56 -11.59
N ALA A 75 5.36 -2.67 -12.03
CA ALA A 75 6.17 -1.60 -12.56
C ALA A 75 6.81 -2.01 -13.89
N GLY A 76 6.11 -1.74 -14.99
CA GLY A 76 6.53 -2.23 -16.30
C GLY A 76 6.39 -3.75 -16.40
N ASP A 77 7.49 -4.44 -16.70
CA ASP A 77 7.58 -5.90 -16.82
C ASP A 77 7.98 -6.62 -15.52
N ARG A 78 8.21 -5.87 -14.44
CA ARG A 78 8.63 -6.38 -13.13
C ARG A 78 7.68 -5.96 -12.02
N ARG A 79 7.79 -6.64 -10.88
CA ARG A 79 7.17 -6.22 -9.62
C ARG A 79 8.21 -5.53 -8.74
N VAL A 80 7.75 -4.58 -7.94
CA VAL A 80 8.58 -3.82 -6.98
C VAL A 80 7.87 -3.71 -5.64
N LEU A 81 8.62 -3.52 -4.57
CA LEU A 81 8.07 -3.25 -3.25
C LEU A 81 8.11 -1.77 -2.93
N GLN A 82 7.01 -1.26 -2.37
CA GLN A 82 6.86 0.12 -1.94
C GLN A 82 6.30 0.18 -0.52
N PHE A 83 6.74 1.18 0.24
CA PHE A 83 6.02 1.60 1.43
C PHE A 83 5.02 2.70 1.06
N GLN A 84 3.74 2.51 1.34
CA GLN A 84 2.69 3.51 1.19
C GLN A 84 2.20 3.94 2.57
N LEU A 85 2.25 5.23 2.84
CA LEU A 85 1.81 5.85 4.07
C LEU A 85 0.42 6.45 3.88
N TYR A 86 -0.60 5.80 4.44
CA TYR A 86 -1.99 6.26 4.36
C TYR A 86 -2.25 7.31 5.45
N VAL A 87 -2.86 8.42 5.04
CA VAL A 87 -3.14 9.56 5.91
C VAL A 87 -4.63 9.70 6.19
N SER A 88 -4.98 10.15 7.40
CA SER A 88 -6.37 10.37 7.76
C SER A 88 -6.97 11.51 6.93
N PRO A 89 -8.08 11.26 6.22
CA PRO A 89 -8.79 12.32 5.53
C PRO A 89 -9.49 13.26 6.53
N PRO A 90 -9.62 14.57 6.22
CA PRO A 90 -9.10 15.25 5.02
C PRO A 90 -7.67 15.78 5.19
N GLY A 91 -6.94 15.88 4.09
CA GLY A 91 -5.74 16.72 3.99
C GLY A 91 -4.42 15.97 3.77
N PRO A 92 -3.33 16.73 3.53
CA PRO A 92 -2.01 16.15 3.29
C PRO A 92 -1.40 15.59 4.58
N LEU A 93 -0.28 14.87 4.45
CA LEU A 93 0.55 14.47 5.58
C LEU A 93 1.01 15.70 6.39
N LEU A 94 0.68 15.73 7.68
CA LEU A 94 0.84 16.91 8.53
C LEU A 94 0.96 16.52 10.02
N PRO A 95 1.80 17.21 10.82
CA PRO A 95 1.78 17.08 12.27
C PRO A 95 0.47 17.61 12.86
N ALA A 96 -0.05 16.93 13.88
CA ALA A 96 -1.29 17.26 14.56
C ALA A 96 -1.32 18.71 15.04
N GLY A 97 -2.40 19.42 14.72
CA GLY A 97 -2.60 20.83 15.07
C GLY A 97 -1.85 21.83 14.19
N SER A 98 -1.07 21.39 13.21
CA SER A 98 -0.37 22.30 12.29
C SER A 98 -1.31 22.87 11.23
N ASN A 99 -0.89 23.97 10.59
CA ASN A 99 -1.64 24.58 9.51
C ASN A 99 -1.14 24.06 8.15
N PRO A 100 -1.99 23.51 7.26
CA PRO A 100 -1.57 23.05 5.94
C PRO A 100 -0.90 24.12 5.07
N ARG A 101 -1.14 25.41 5.34
CA ARG A 101 -0.50 26.53 4.64
C ARG A 101 0.97 26.73 5.00
N GLU A 102 1.45 26.08 6.06
CA GLU A 102 2.83 26.17 6.53
C GLU A 102 3.68 25.00 6.00
N LEU A 103 3.12 24.10 5.18
CA LEU A 103 3.89 23.02 4.58
C LEU A 103 5.05 23.54 3.74
N ARG A 104 6.20 22.87 3.87
CA ARG A 104 7.38 23.15 3.04
C ARG A 104 7.16 22.67 1.62
N ALA A 105 7.79 23.38 0.69
CA ALA A 105 7.85 22.97 -0.71
C ALA A 105 8.72 21.72 -0.92
N ASP A 106 9.73 21.51 -0.07
CA ASP A 106 10.70 20.41 -0.13
C ASP A 106 10.74 19.61 1.19
N PRO A 107 9.66 18.89 1.54
CA PRO A 107 9.65 18.08 2.74
C PRO A 107 10.71 16.98 2.66
N SER A 108 11.27 16.61 3.81
CA SER A 108 12.25 15.53 3.89
C SER A 108 11.87 14.52 4.97
N ALA A 109 12.30 13.28 4.79
CA ALA A 109 12.02 12.22 5.73
C ALA A 109 13.20 11.28 5.94
N GLN A 110 13.19 10.61 7.09
CA GLN A 110 14.11 9.56 7.43
C GLN A 110 13.34 8.41 8.08
N MET A 111 13.78 7.20 7.78
CA MET A 111 13.35 6.01 8.50
C MET A 111 14.50 5.56 9.39
N GLN A 112 14.25 5.37 10.68
CA GLN A 112 15.21 4.85 11.62
C GLN A 112 14.77 3.47 12.08
N ILE A 113 15.62 2.46 11.98
CA ILE A 113 15.33 1.11 12.48
C ILE A 113 16.41 0.70 13.46
N ASP A 114 16.02 0.48 14.70
CA ASP A 114 16.93 0.16 15.81
C ASP A 114 18.14 1.12 15.89
N GLY A 115 17.88 2.41 15.66
CA GLY A 115 18.90 3.48 15.67
C GLY A 115 19.71 3.62 14.37
N ARG A 116 19.56 2.72 13.39
CA ARG A 116 20.16 2.88 12.06
C ARG A 116 19.30 3.77 11.18
N VAL A 117 19.91 4.76 10.53
CA VAL A 117 19.21 5.73 9.70
C VAL A 117 19.22 5.30 8.22
N TYR A 118 18.04 5.32 7.60
CA TYR A 118 17.79 5.12 6.19
C TYR A 118 17.20 6.41 5.61
N PRO A 119 17.91 7.11 4.72
CA PRO A 119 17.35 8.23 3.98
C PRO A 119 16.19 7.73 3.11
N ILE A 120 15.05 8.42 3.15
CA ILE A 120 13.89 8.09 2.32
C ILE A 120 13.40 9.35 1.59
N SER A 121 12.97 9.15 0.35
CA SER A 121 12.29 10.16 -0.46
C SER A 121 10.78 10.01 -0.30
N LEU A 122 10.07 11.14 -0.40
CA LEU A 122 8.61 11.20 -0.33
C LEU A 122 8.04 11.44 -1.72
N PHE A 123 7.10 10.58 -2.16
CA PHE A 123 6.35 10.80 -3.39
C PHE A 123 4.86 10.85 -3.04
N PHE A 124 4.25 12.03 -3.18
CA PHE A 124 2.86 12.26 -2.80
C PHE A 124 1.92 11.76 -3.90
N ALA A 125 1.01 10.86 -3.53
CA ALA A 125 -0.15 10.48 -4.33
C ALA A 125 -1.41 11.22 -3.82
N GLU A 126 -2.60 10.84 -4.29
CA GLU A 126 -3.85 11.51 -3.88
C GLU A 126 -4.22 11.20 -2.42
N ASP A 127 -4.07 9.95 -1.99
CA ASP A 127 -4.53 9.42 -0.70
C ASP A 127 -3.42 8.81 0.18
N TYR A 128 -2.22 8.64 -0.36
CA TYR A 128 -1.06 8.16 0.38
C TYR A 128 0.25 8.84 -0.04
N VAL A 129 1.31 8.61 0.73
CA VAL A 129 2.69 9.02 0.40
C VAL A 129 3.55 7.78 0.23
N VAL A 130 4.19 7.61 -0.93
CA VAL A 130 5.19 6.55 -1.13
C VAL A 130 6.50 6.95 -0.44
N LEU A 131 7.02 6.05 0.40
CA LEU A 131 8.33 6.13 1.03
C LEU A 131 9.29 5.18 0.30
N ALA A 132 10.39 5.71 -0.21
CA ALA A 132 11.37 4.91 -0.97
C ALA A 132 12.80 5.36 -0.69
N ASP A 133 13.73 4.42 -0.57
CA ASP A 133 15.17 4.68 -0.45
C ASP A 133 15.95 4.36 -1.75
N ALA A 134 15.26 3.84 -2.77
CA ALA A 134 15.83 3.58 -4.09
C ALA A 134 14.85 3.88 -5.23
N VAL A 135 15.39 3.95 -6.45
CA VAL A 135 14.64 4.13 -7.69
C VAL A 135 15.19 3.17 -8.74
N ALA A 136 14.33 2.38 -9.38
CA ALA A 136 14.69 1.59 -10.56
C ALA A 136 13.75 1.99 -11.71
N ASP A 137 14.31 2.27 -12.90
CA ASP A 137 13.52 2.62 -14.09
C ASP A 137 12.48 3.73 -13.87
N ARG A 138 12.84 4.73 -13.05
CA ARG A 138 11.98 5.87 -12.61
C ARG A 138 10.85 5.49 -11.67
N VAL A 139 10.84 4.26 -11.16
CA VAL A 139 9.85 3.77 -10.21
C VAL A 139 10.46 3.81 -8.80
N PRO A 140 9.86 4.55 -7.84
CA PRO A 140 10.31 4.54 -6.46
C PRO A 140 10.10 3.15 -5.84
N LEU A 141 11.07 2.67 -5.08
CA LEU A 141 11.01 1.36 -4.45
C LEU A 141 11.79 1.31 -3.13
N VAL A 142 11.52 0.27 -2.35
CA VAL A 142 12.25 -0.08 -1.13
C VAL A 142 13.39 -1.03 -1.49
N SER A 143 14.61 -0.68 -1.13
CA SER A 143 15.78 -1.52 -1.36
C SER A 143 15.79 -2.76 -0.46
N ASP A 144 16.48 -3.82 -0.89
CA ASP A 144 16.66 -5.03 -0.05
C ASP A 144 17.31 -4.70 1.29
N ARG A 145 18.25 -3.76 1.31
CA ARG A 145 18.91 -3.32 2.55
C ARG A 145 17.90 -2.75 3.55
N LEU A 146 16.96 -1.94 3.08
CA LEU A 146 15.93 -1.40 3.93
C LEU A 146 14.94 -2.49 4.35
N LEU A 147 14.52 -3.36 3.44
CA LEU A 147 13.64 -4.50 3.73
C LEU A 147 14.22 -5.44 4.79
N ASP A 148 15.51 -5.76 4.71
CA ASP A 148 16.22 -6.56 5.72
C ASP A 148 16.16 -5.86 7.10
N GLY A 149 16.35 -4.54 7.11
CA GLY A 149 16.19 -3.73 8.32
C GLY A 149 14.79 -3.85 8.92
N VAL A 150 13.73 -3.76 8.10
CA VAL A 150 12.34 -3.86 8.57
C VAL A 150 12.00 -5.27 9.03
N GLN A 151 12.50 -6.28 8.33
CA GLN A 151 12.26 -7.69 8.62
C GLN A 151 12.90 -8.12 9.95
N ASP A 152 14.15 -7.70 10.20
CA ASP A 152 14.93 -8.14 11.36
C ASP A 152 14.83 -7.15 12.54
N GLY A 153 14.31 -5.94 12.28
CA GLY A 153 14.27 -4.84 13.22
C GLY A 153 13.24 -5.03 14.35
N LYS A 154 13.42 -4.25 15.42
CA LYS A 154 12.48 -4.23 16.56
C LYS A 154 11.55 -3.03 16.50
N THR A 155 12.08 -1.88 16.14
CA THR A 155 11.33 -0.63 16.14
C THR A 155 11.74 0.21 14.96
N MET A 156 10.73 0.71 14.25
CA MET A 156 10.89 1.70 13.20
C MET A 156 10.38 3.05 13.69
N ILE A 157 11.13 4.11 13.43
CA ILE A 157 10.73 5.49 13.65
C ILE A 157 10.78 6.22 12.31
N LEU A 158 9.63 6.66 11.82
CA LEU A 158 9.52 7.57 10.69
C LEU A 158 9.61 9.00 11.22
N ARG A 159 10.52 9.79 10.64
CA ARG A 159 10.75 11.19 11.04
C ARG A 159 10.61 12.07 9.83
N PHE A 160 9.84 13.15 9.95
CA PHE A 160 9.51 14.06 8.85
C PHE A 160 9.80 15.50 9.23
N ASP A 161 10.27 16.27 8.27
CA ASP A 161 10.47 17.72 8.32
C ASP A 161 9.52 18.30 7.27
N LEU A 162 8.30 18.63 7.72
CA LEU A 162 7.13 18.94 6.88
C LEU A 162 6.79 20.42 6.89
N VAL A 163 7.05 21.14 7.99
CA VAL A 163 6.56 22.50 8.23
C VAL A 163 7.68 23.51 8.08
N ALA A 164 7.38 24.61 7.37
CA ALA A 164 8.31 25.70 7.17
C ALA A 164 8.56 26.38 8.51
N LYS A 165 9.82 26.44 8.91
CA LYS A 165 10.21 27.17 10.12
C LYS A 165 10.33 28.65 9.81
N ASP A 166 10.03 29.46 10.81
CA ASP A 166 10.42 30.87 10.82
C ASP A 166 11.94 30.99 10.61
N ARG A 167 12.35 32.05 9.91
CA ARG A 167 13.74 32.28 9.48
C ARG A 167 14.69 32.19 10.68
N GLY A 168 15.52 31.14 10.72
CA GLY A 168 16.56 30.94 11.74
C GLY A 168 16.46 29.63 12.52
N GLY A 169 15.37 28.86 12.39
CA GLY A 169 15.25 27.55 13.02
C GLY A 169 16.17 26.50 12.39
N HIS A 170 16.97 25.79 13.20
CA HIS A 170 17.70 24.60 12.75
C HIS A 170 16.72 23.54 12.21
N ARG A 171 17.13 22.78 11.17
CA ARG A 171 16.38 21.60 10.70
C ARG A 171 16.16 20.66 11.88
N SER A 172 14.90 20.50 12.27
CA SER A 172 14.50 19.46 13.22
C SER A 172 13.24 18.84 12.64
N PHE A 173 13.16 17.52 12.72
CA PHE A 173 11.94 16.80 12.40
C PHE A 173 10.79 17.34 13.28
N ASP A 174 9.67 17.62 12.65
CA ASP A 174 8.43 18.10 13.26
C ASP A 174 7.32 17.02 13.27
N GLY A 175 7.48 16.00 12.43
CA GLY A 175 6.66 14.80 12.39
C GLY A 175 7.41 13.57 12.85
N GLU A 176 6.76 12.72 13.64
CA GLU A 176 7.28 11.44 14.09
C GLU A 176 6.16 10.38 14.21
N ALA A 177 6.43 9.18 13.70
CA ALA A 177 5.63 7.98 13.92
C ALA A 177 6.52 6.80 14.33
N THR A 178 6.15 6.11 15.39
CA THR A 178 6.81 4.90 15.90
C THR A 178 5.98 3.67 15.54
N ILE A 179 6.63 2.65 15.01
CA ILE A 179 6.07 1.37 14.59
C ILE A 179 6.81 0.25 15.33
N ASP A 180 6.05 -0.66 15.94
CA ASP A 180 6.59 -1.87 16.57
C ASP A 180 6.69 -2.99 15.52
N LEU A 181 7.91 -3.31 15.10
CA LEU A 181 8.18 -4.34 14.09
C LEU A 181 8.18 -5.76 14.66
N LYS A 182 8.17 -5.90 16.00
CA LYS A 182 8.17 -7.20 16.67
C LYS A 182 6.79 -7.75 16.97
N ALA A 183 5.77 -6.89 16.97
CA ALA A 183 4.41 -7.33 17.16
C ALA A 183 4.03 -8.35 16.07
N ALA A 184 3.53 -9.51 16.50
CA ALA A 184 3.29 -10.65 15.62
C ALA A 184 2.32 -10.27 14.48
N PRO A 185 2.56 -10.75 13.24
CA PRO A 185 3.57 -11.73 12.80
C PRO A 185 4.99 -11.14 12.55
N GLY A 186 5.21 -9.85 12.83
CA GLY A 186 6.53 -9.21 12.75
C GLY A 186 7.23 -9.39 11.40
N GLY A 187 8.53 -9.68 11.42
CA GLY A 187 9.34 -9.89 10.22
C GLY A 187 8.83 -10.97 9.25
N SER A 188 8.09 -11.97 9.73
CA SER A 188 7.57 -13.03 8.84
C SER A 188 6.53 -12.51 7.83
N ALA A 189 5.77 -11.46 8.16
CA ALA A 189 4.89 -10.83 7.18
C ALA A 189 5.66 -10.07 6.10
N VAL A 190 6.74 -9.37 6.47
CA VAL A 190 7.63 -8.70 5.51
C VAL A 190 8.23 -9.73 4.56
N ALA A 191 8.73 -10.85 5.09
CA ALA A 191 9.26 -11.95 4.29
C ALA A 191 8.20 -12.53 3.33
N ALA A 192 6.95 -12.71 3.78
CA ALA A 192 5.87 -13.22 2.95
C ALA A 192 5.56 -12.29 1.76
N VAL A 193 5.49 -10.97 1.98
CA VAL A 193 5.26 -10.00 0.90
C VAL A 193 6.46 -9.93 -0.06
N ARG A 194 7.69 -10.15 0.42
CA ARG A 194 8.88 -10.21 -0.45
C ARG A 194 8.77 -11.27 -1.54
N HIS A 195 8.09 -12.38 -1.28
CA HIS A 195 7.87 -13.41 -2.30
C HIS A 195 6.99 -12.94 -3.48
N CYS A 196 6.26 -11.84 -3.36
CA CYS A 196 5.45 -11.32 -4.46
C CYS A 196 6.29 -10.83 -5.65
N VAL A 197 7.56 -10.44 -5.44
CA VAL A 197 8.46 -10.02 -6.52
C VAL A 197 9.17 -11.18 -7.22
N ASP A 198 9.03 -12.40 -6.70
CA ASP A 198 9.62 -13.58 -7.32
C ASP A 198 8.97 -13.82 -8.70
N PRO A 199 9.76 -14.17 -9.73
CA PRO A 199 9.20 -14.54 -11.02
C PRO A 199 8.22 -15.70 -10.86
N VAL A 200 7.00 -15.55 -11.35
CA VAL A 200 6.06 -16.67 -11.42
C VAL A 200 6.70 -17.75 -12.28
N ALA A 201 7.00 -18.91 -11.69
CA ALA A 201 7.55 -20.03 -12.41
C ALA A 201 6.62 -20.35 -13.59
N LYS A 202 7.14 -20.28 -14.82
CA LYS A 202 6.36 -20.65 -16.02
C LYS A 202 5.90 -22.10 -15.84
N PRO A 203 4.61 -22.43 -16.05
CA PRO A 203 4.16 -23.81 -16.07
C PRO A 203 5.02 -24.60 -17.05
N SER A 204 5.78 -25.57 -16.53
CA SER A 204 6.55 -26.49 -17.34
C SER A 204 5.59 -27.21 -18.27
N ALA A 205 5.75 -27.03 -19.58
CA ALA A 205 5.03 -27.75 -20.63
C ALA A 205 5.45 -29.24 -20.71
N ARG A 206 5.49 -29.94 -19.56
CA ARG A 206 5.64 -31.39 -19.46
C ARG A 206 4.33 -32.00 -19.00
N SER A 207 3.35 -31.91 -19.87
CA SER A 207 2.26 -32.88 -19.98
C SER A 207 1.84 -32.93 -21.44
N ALA A 208 2.83 -33.22 -22.31
CA ALA A 208 2.53 -33.78 -23.60
C ALA A 208 1.88 -35.14 -23.33
N TRP A 209 0.66 -35.29 -23.82
CA TRP A 209 -0.20 -36.45 -23.68
C TRP A 209 0.51 -37.77 -24.01
N PRO A 210 0.08 -38.91 -23.43
CA PRO A 210 0.58 -40.21 -23.87
C PRO A 210 0.18 -40.47 -25.34
N PRO A 211 1.03 -41.13 -26.14
CA PRO A 211 0.70 -41.49 -27.52
C PRO A 211 -0.45 -42.52 -27.53
N HIS A 212 -1.41 -42.31 -28.44
CA HIS A 212 -2.48 -43.27 -28.72
C HIS A 212 -1.89 -44.60 -29.23
N PRO A 213 -2.44 -45.76 -28.82
CA PRO A 213 -2.11 -47.03 -29.44
C PRO A 213 -2.80 -47.10 -30.81
N SER A 214 -2.01 -46.98 -31.87
CA SER A 214 -2.42 -47.36 -33.22
C SER A 214 -2.58 -48.87 -33.29
N GLY A 215 -3.83 -49.34 -33.27
CA GLY A 215 -4.18 -50.73 -33.56
C GLY A 215 -3.89 -51.07 -35.02
N ASN A 216 -3.00 -52.02 -35.27
CA ASN A 216 -2.88 -52.68 -36.56
C ASN A 216 -3.98 -53.74 -36.66
N VAL A 217 -4.89 -53.55 -37.62
CA VAL A 217 -5.77 -54.60 -38.12
C VAL A 217 -5.06 -55.24 -39.30
N SER A 218 -4.73 -56.53 -39.15
CA SER A 218 -4.19 -57.37 -40.22
C SER A 218 -5.21 -57.56 -41.34
N GLY A 219 -4.75 -57.45 -42.58
CA GLY A 219 -5.41 -57.89 -43.80
C GLY A 219 -4.38 -58.45 -44.76
#